data_AF-A0A8J5CHH3-F1
#
_entry.id   AF-A0A8J5CHH3-F1
#
_cell.length_a   1.000
_cell.length_b   1.000
_cell.length_c   1.000
_cell.angle_alpha   90.00
_cell.angle_beta   90.00
_cell.angle_gamma   90.00
#
_symmetry.space_group_name_H-M   'P 1'
#
loop_
_entity.id
_entity.type
_entity.pdbx_description
1 polymer ?
#
loop_
_entity_poly.entity_id
_entity_poly.type
_entity_poly.pdbx_seq_one_letter_code
_entity_poly.pdbx_strand_id
1 'polypeptide(L)' 'MWVDVDIIECAGGDYLHAPPKKYAPQVRIISCPEDERLWPSFKSLGIPILGVEFILSGLLRHQLLLEDFVLS' A
#
# COMPACT_ATOMS: atom_id res chain seq x y z
N MET A 1 7.48 -0.40 -10.35
CA MET A 1 8.46 0.50 -9.70
C MET A 1 8.46 0.14 -8.23
N TRP A 2 9.59 -0.26 -7.65
CA TRP A 2 9.62 -0.76 -6.27
C TRP A 2 9.92 0.42 -5.33
N VAL A 3 9.12 0.57 -4.27
CA VAL A 3 9.46 1.43 -3.14
C VAL A 3 10.51 0.69 -2.32
N ASP A 4 11.61 1.37 -2.01
CA ASP A 4 12.63 0.79 -1.13
C ASP A 4 12.07 0.59 0.28
N VAL A 5 12.44 -0.53 0.92
CA VAL A 5 12.04 -0.83 2.30
C VAL A 5 12.48 0.32 3.22
N ASP A 6 13.64 0.91 2.94
CA ASP A 6 14.19 2.04 3.69
C ASP A 6 13.24 3.26 3.70
N ILE A 7 12.47 3.50 2.63
CA ILE A 7 11.52 4.63 2.59
C ILE A 7 10.38 4.40 3.59
N ILE A 8 9.90 3.16 3.70
CA ILE A 8 8.80 2.79 4.58
C ILE A 8 9.26 2.87 6.04
N GLU A 9 10.43 2.31 6.35
CA GLU A 9 10.99 2.31 7.70
C GLU A 9 11.38 3.72 8.17
N CYS A 10 12.00 4.54 7.30
CA CYS A 10 12.33 5.93 7.62
C CYS A 10 11.09 6.80 7.83
N ALA A 11 9.97 6.48 7.20
CA ALA A 11 8.68 7.14 7.42
C ALA A 11 7.96 6.66 8.70
N GLY A 12 8.55 5.70 9.45
CA GLY A 12 7.99 5.12 10.67
C GLY A 12 6.94 4.03 10.42
N GLY A 13 6.89 3.45 9.21
CA GLY A 13 6.05 2.31 8.88
C GLY A 13 6.80 0.98 8.97
N ASP A 14 6.05 -0.13 9.04
CA ASP A 14 6.59 -1.48 9.02
C ASP A 14 6.41 -2.12 7.63
N TYR A 15 7.50 -2.61 7.03
CA TYR A 15 7.42 -3.39 5.79
C TYR A 15 7.03 -4.85 6.09
N LEU A 16 6.01 -5.36 5.40
CA LEU A 16 5.60 -6.75 5.51
C LEU A 16 6.25 -7.61 4.42
N HIS A 17 7.19 -8.48 4.80
CA HIS A 17 7.83 -9.43 3.89
C HIS A 17 6.89 -10.51 3.32
N ALA A 18 5.72 -10.69 3.94
CA ALA A 18 4.70 -11.64 3.49
C ALA A 18 3.33 -10.97 3.44
N PRO A 19 2.49 -11.29 2.43
CA PRO A 19 1.16 -10.70 2.33
C PRO A 19 0.27 -11.06 3.53
N PRO A 20 -0.64 -10.15 3.95
CA PRO A 20 -1.57 -10.41 5.03
C PRO A 20 -2.56 -11.52 4.65
N LYS A 21 -2.89 -12.38 5.62
CA LYS A 21 -3.87 -13.49 5.45
C LYS A 21 -5.25 -13.20 6.06
N LYS A 22 -5.38 -12.05 6.75
CA LYS A 22 -6.60 -11.59 7.43
C LYS A 22 -6.65 -10.07 7.36
N TYR A 23 -7.83 -9.51 7.57
CA TYR A 23 -8.01 -8.06 7.72
C TYR A 23 -7.07 -7.51 8.80
N ALA A 24 -6.46 -6.35 8.52
CA ALA A 24 -5.64 -5.62 9.47
C ALA A 24 -5.81 -4.10 9.23
N PRO A 25 -6.25 -3.33 10.23
CA PRO A 25 -6.75 -1.95 10.03
C PRO A 25 -5.68 -0.96 9.56
N GLN A 26 -4.40 -1.18 9.87
CA GLN A 26 -3.28 -0.30 9.50
C GLN A 26 -2.44 -0.85 8.34
N VAL A 27 -2.80 -2.00 7.79
CA VAL A 27 -2.09 -2.58 6.64
C VAL A 27 -2.63 -1.99 5.35
N ARG A 28 -1.72 -1.66 4.43
CA ARG A 28 -2.03 -1.19 3.08
C ARG A 28 -1.30 -2.07 2.08
N ILE A 29 -1.93 -2.38 0.96
CA ILE A 29 -1.27 -3.05 -0.16
C ILE A 29 -0.85 -1.97 -1.14
N ILE A 30 0.45 -1.85 -1.41
CA ILE A 30 0.97 -0.99 -2.47
C ILE A 30 1.17 -1.84 -3.71
N SER A 31 0.62 -1.43 -4.85
CA SER A 31 0.61 -2.23 -6.07
C SER A 31 0.56 -1.36 -7.32
N CYS A 32 0.46 -1.99 -8.49
CA CYS A 32 0.36 -1.39 -9.81
C CYS A 32 -0.52 -2.26 -10.74
N PRO A 33 -1.02 -1.74 -11.87
CA PRO A 33 -1.95 -2.47 -12.74
C PRO A 33 -1.44 -3.84 -13.22
N GLU A 34 -0.13 -4.03 -13.33
CA GLU A 34 0.48 -5.31 -13.72
C GLU A 34 0.22 -6.44 -12.71
N ASP A 35 -0.07 -6.08 -11.46
CA ASP A 35 -0.37 -7.00 -10.36
C ASP A 35 -1.88 -7.24 -10.17
N GLU A 36 -2.74 -6.70 -11.04
CA GLU A 36 -4.21 -6.70 -10.88
C GLU A 36 -4.79 -8.10 -10.61
N ARG A 37 -4.21 -9.12 -11.24
CA ARG A 37 -4.54 -10.53 -11.01
C ARG A 37 -4.46 -11.00 -9.55
N LEU A 38 -3.68 -10.32 -8.69
CA LEU A 38 -3.51 -10.64 -7.27
C LEU A 38 -4.51 -9.90 -6.37
N TRP A 39 -5.08 -8.79 -6.86
CA TRP A 39 -5.93 -7.88 -6.09
C TRP A 39 -7.18 -8.50 -5.48
N PRO A 40 -7.90 -9.45 -6.12
CA PRO A 40 -9.10 -10.04 -5.54
C PRO A 40 -8.88 -10.65 -4.16
N SER A 41 -7.71 -11.24 -3.91
CA SER A 41 -7.37 -11.83 -2.62
C SER A 41 -7.34 -10.79 -1.50
N PHE A 42 -6.78 -9.60 -1.75
CA PHE A 42 -6.70 -8.51 -0.77
C PHE A 42 -8.00 -7.72 -0.65
N LYS A 43 -8.71 -7.50 -1.77
CA LYS A 43 -10.05 -6.87 -1.76
C LYS A 43 -11.02 -7.70 -0.91
N SER A 44 -10.98 -9.03 -1.00
CA SER A 44 -11.82 -9.92 -0.18
C SER A 44 -11.53 -9.84 1.33
N LEU A 45 -10.32 -9.42 1.71
CA LEU A 45 -9.93 -9.18 3.10
C LEU A 45 -10.31 -7.76 3.59
N GLY A 46 -10.91 -6.93 2.75
CA GLY A 46 -11.24 -5.53 3.08
C GLY A 46 -10.01 -4.63 3.19
N ILE A 47 -8.88 -5.02 2.59
CA ILE A 47 -7.64 -4.23 2.62
C ILE A 47 -7.57 -3.39 1.33
N PRO A 48 -7.40 -2.05 1.43
CA PRO A 48 -7.30 -1.20 0.25
C PRO A 48 -6.00 -1.45 -0.50
N ILE A 49 -6.10 -1.39 -1.83
CA ILE A 49 -4.97 -1.49 -2.76
C ILE A 49 -4.70 -0.09 -3.27
N LEU A 50 -3.48 0.39 -3.03
CA LEU A 50 -3.07 1.76 -3.30
C LEU A 50 -1.92 1.77 -4.32
N GLY A 51 -1.86 2.83 -5.11
CA GLY A 51 -0.71 3.11 -5.96
C GLY A 51 0.50 3.58 -5.15
N VAL A 52 1.68 3.51 -5.77
CA VAL A 52 2.94 3.99 -5.16
C VAL A 52 2.92 5.46 -4.72
N GLU A 53 2.11 6.27 -5.41
CA GLU A 53 1.93 7.69 -5.09
C GLU A 53 1.38 7.93 -3.68
N PHE A 54 0.66 6.97 -3.10
CA PHE A 54 0.27 7.04 -1.69
C PHE A 54 1.47 7.26 -0.77
N ILE A 55 2.58 6.56 -1.01
CA ILE A 55 3.80 6.72 -0.24
C ILE A 55 4.54 7.97 -0.68
N LEU A 56 4.80 8.14 -1.97
CA LEU A 56 5.69 9.21 -2.46
C LEU A 56 5.08 10.61 -2.26
N SER A 57 3.84 10.80 -2.71
CA SER A 57 3.14 12.08 -2.55
C SER A 57 2.75 12.31 -1.09
N GLY A 58 2.38 11.26 -0.35
CA GLY A 58 2.07 11.34 1.09
C GLY A 58 3.29 11.76 1.92
N LEU A 59 4.46 11.17 1.67
CA LEU A 59 5.71 11.51 2.34
C LEU A 59 6.16 12.94 2.01
N LEU A 60 6.10 13.32 0.73
CA LEU A 60 6.47 14.66 0.27
C LEU A 60 5.61 15.75 0.93
N ARG A 61 4.31 15.49 1.14
CA ARG A 61 3.34 16.43 1.72
C ARG A 61 3.18 16.28 3.24
N HIS A 62 3.77 15.23 3.83
CA HIS A 62 3.55 14.82 5.21
C HIS A 62 2.05 14.63 5.54
N GLN A 63 1.32 13.94 4.66
CA GLN A 63 -0.13 13.73 4.73
C GLN A 63 -0.53 12.29 4.35
N LEU A 64 -1.63 11.81 4.94
CA LEU A 64 -2.24 10.51 4.60
C LEU A 64 -3.45 10.73 3.67
N LEU A 65 -3.26 10.45 2.38
CA LEU A 65 -4.27 10.66 1.33
C LEU A 65 -4.73 9.32 0.75
N LEU A 66 -5.46 8.51 1.51
CA LEU A 66 -5.77 7.13 1.10
C LEU A 66 -6.67 7.08 -0.14
N GLU A 67 -7.75 7.86 -0.12
CA GLU A 67 -8.81 7.81 -1.13
C GLU A 67 -8.29 8.24 -2.51
N ASP A 68 -7.37 9.20 -2.54
CA ASP A 68 -6.76 9.77 -3.75
C ASP A 68 -5.94 8.76 -4.55
N PHE A 69 -5.50 7.66 -3.92
CA PHE A 69 -4.56 6.71 -4.50
C PHE A 69 -5.07 5.27 -4.53
N VAL A 70 -6.37 5.04 -4.30
CA VAL A 70 -6.97 3.71 -4.44
C VAL A 70 -6.93 3.27 -5.91
N LEU A 71 -6.46 2.05 -6.14
CA LEU A 71 -6.52 1.41 -7.45
C LEU A 71 -7.85 0.66 -7.62
N SER A 72 -8.53 0.96 -8.73
CA SER A 72 -9.81 0.36 -9.12
C SER A 72 -9.62 -0.94 -9.87
#